data_AF-A0A959NMC0-F1
#
_entry.id   AF-A0A959NMC0-F1
#
_cell.length_a   1.000
_cell.length_b   1.000
_cell.length_c   1.000
_cell.angle_alpha   90.00
_cell.angle_beta   90.00
_cell.angle_gamma   90.00
#
_symmetry.space_group_name_H-M   'P 1'
#
loop_
_entity.id
_entity.type
_entity.pdbx_description
1 polymer ?
#
loop_
_entity_poly.entity_id
_entity_poly.type
_entity_poly.pdbx_seq_one_letter_code
_entity_poly.pdbx_strand_id
1 'polypeptide(L)'
;DGFRTASNDSYVNVDLKVFLEGAYNTSNSNMDNLLTIPYQSPYSETASFQTNAPTDAVDWVLVQLRDKDTPNTILRSQAGFLLKDGTIVDYNTFGKLKLLSNSGFGYFHLSVKHRNHLQIMTAQPIYLSN
;
A
#
# COMPACT_ATOMS: atom_id res chain seq x y z
N ASP A 1 -23.10 11.08 -29.22
CA ASP A 1 -23.35 10.14 -28.13
C ASP A 1 -22.19 10.25 -27.15
N GLY A 2 -22.40 10.85 -25.98
CA GLY A 2 -21.32 11.34 -25.13
C GLY A 2 -21.44 10.83 -23.70
N PHE A 3 -20.74 9.73 -23.40
CA PHE A 3 -20.59 9.25 -22.03
C PHE A 3 -19.26 9.75 -21.48
N ARG A 4 -19.31 10.80 -20.65
CA ARG A 4 -18.21 11.19 -19.76
C ARG A 4 -18.74 11.15 -18.33
N THR A 5 -18.52 10.06 -17.62
CA THR A 5 -18.54 10.09 -16.15
C THR A 5 -17.16 10.55 -15.70
N ALA A 6 -17.01 11.84 -15.43
CA ALA A 6 -15.96 12.27 -14.52
C ALA A 6 -16.42 11.81 -13.13
N SER A 7 -15.97 10.64 -12.69
CA SER A 7 -15.98 10.33 -11.27
C SER A 7 -15.08 11.39 -10.62
N ASN A 8 -15.62 12.14 -9.65
CA ASN A 8 -14.82 13.00 -8.79
C ASN A 8 -14.01 12.10 -7.83
N ASP A 9 -13.13 11.27 -8.40
CA ASP A 9 -12.28 10.36 -7.65
C ASP A 9 -11.31 11.20 -6.83
N SER A 10 -11.63 11.33 -5.55
CA SER A 10 -10.80 12.01 -4.58
C SER A 10 -9.71 11.03 -4.16
N TYR A 11 -8.50 11.27 -4.65
CA TYR A 11 -7.33 10.50 -4.23
C TYR A 11 -6.82 11.03 -2.90
N VAL A 12 -6.39 10.10 -2.04
CA VAL A 12 -5.55 10.42 -0.89
C VAL A 12 -4.18 9.82 -1.13
N ASN A 13 -3.14 10.65 -1.05
CA ASN A 13 -1.76 10.18 -1.00
C ASN A 13 -1.45 9.75 0.43
N VAL A 14 -0.86 8.57 0.58
CA VAL A 14 -0.41 8.11 1.90
C VAL A 14 1.09 7.90 1.88
N ASP A 15 1.77 8.62 2.76
CA ASP A 15 3.19 8.40 3.06
C ASP A 15 3.29 7.33 4.16
N LEU A 16 3.47 6.07 3.73
CA LEU A 16 3.61 4.92 4.62
C LEU A 16 5.05 4.47 4.70
N LYS A 17 5.49 4.18 5.93
CA LYS A 17 6.77 3.56 6.22
C LYS A 17 6.61 2.30 7.06
N VAL A 18 7.08 1.16 6.56
CA VAL A 18 7.00 -0.14 7.24
C VAL A 18 8.34 -0.86 7.13
N PHE A 19 8.80 -1.47 8.22
CA PHE A 19 9.99 -2.32 8.23
C PHE A 19 9.60 -3.76 8.55
N LEU A 20 10.10 -4.70 7.76
CA LEU A 20 9.92 -6.13 7.96
C LEU A 20 11.06 -6.66 8.83
N GLU A 21 10.77 -7.18 10.03
CA GLU A 21 11.80 -7.62 10.97
C GLU A 21 12.80 -8.62 10.35
N GLY A 22 12.31 -9.60 9.57
CA GLY A 22 13.17 -10.60 8.93
C GLY A 22 14.05 -10.07 7.79
N ALA A 23 13.73 -8.91 7.21
CA ALA A 23 14.53 -8.25 6.19
C ALA A 23 15.33 -7.06 6.74
N TYR A 24 15.00 -6.58 7.95
CA TYR A 24 15.59 -5.38 8.52
C TYR A 24 17.03 -5.62 8.96
N ASN A 25 17.92 -4.80 8.43
CA ASN A 25 19.33 -4.79 8.74
C ASN A 25 19.65 -3.61 9.67
N THR A 26 19.86 -3.92 10.94
CA THR A 26 20.14 -2.93 12.00
C THR A 26 21.43 -2.15 11.77
N SER A 27 22.35 -2.65 10.92
CA SER A 27 23.63 -1.98 10.65
C SER A 27 23.50 -0.82 9.67
N ASN A 28 22.50 -0.86 8.77
CA ASN A 28 22.29 0.17 7.75
C ASN A 28 20.89 0.80 7.79
N SER A 29 20.05 0.42 8.76
CA SER A 29 18.66 0.89 8.92
C SER A 29 17.76 0.67 7.69
N ASN A 30 18.10 -0.28 6.83
CA ASN A 30 17.36 -0.64 5.62
C ASN A 30 16.91 -2.10 5.66
N MET A 31 16.03 -2.45 4.73
CA MET A 31 15.70 -3.84 4.45
C MET A 31 16.56 -4.41 3.33
N ASP A 32 17.08 -5.61 3.55
CA ASP A 32 17.82 -6.36 2.54
C ASP A 32 16.84 -7.03 1.57
N ASN A 33 17.19 -7.00 0.28
CA ASN A 33 16.41 -7.66 -0.76
C ASN A 33 16.72 -9.16 -0.76
N LEU A 34 16.03 -9.90 0.10
CA LEU A 34 16.28 -11.33 0.34
C LEU A 34 15.48 -12.25 -0.59
N LEU A 35 14.55 -11.72 -1.39
CA LEU A 35 13.62 -12.52 -2.20
C LEU A 35 13.45 -11.95 -3.60
N THR A 36 13.33 -12.84 -4.61
CA THR A 36 12.91 -12.43 -5.94
C THR A 36 11.46 -11.91 -5.91
N ILE A 37 11.24 -10.72 -6.44
CA ILE A 37 9.92 -10.10 -6.53
C ILE A 37 9.17 -10.73 -7.70
N PRO A 38 7.99 -11.35 -7.49
CA PRO A 38 7.19 -11.87 -8.59
C PRO A 38 6.61 -10.71 -9.42
N TYR A 39 6.45 -10.92 -10.73
CA TYR A 39 5.83 -9.94 -11.64
C TYR A 39 4.33 -9.78 -11.43
N GLN A 40 3.68 -10.80 -10.90
CA GLN A 40 2.28 -10.76 -10.52
C GLN A 40 2.16 -10.51 -9.02
N SER A 41 1.33 -9.54 -8.64
CA SER A 41 0.94 -9.33 -7.26
C SER A 41 0.37 -10.62 -6.66
N PRO A 42 0.78 -11.00 -5.44
CA PRO A 42 0.24 -12.16 -4.72
C PRO A 42 -1.18 -11.91 -4.17
N TYR A 43 -1.68 -10.67 -4.23
CA TYR A 43 -2.95 -10.27 -3.64
C TYR A 43 -4.05 -10.25 -4.69
N SER A 44 -5.03 -11.15 -4.57
CA SER A 44 -6.18 -11.24 -5.47
C SER A 44 -7.13 -10.04 -5.37
N GLU A 45 -7.07 -9.31 -4.26
CA GLU A 45 -7.86 -8.11 -3.99
C GLU A 45 -7.56 -6.98 -5.00
N THR A 46 -6.34 -6.99 -5.54
CA THR A 46 -5.87 -6.04 -6.55
C THR A 46 -5.06 -6.81 -7.57
N ALA A 47 -5.73 -7.24 -8.64
CA ALA A 47 -5.05 -7.87 -9.76
C ALA A 47 -4.10 -6.86 -10.41
N SER A 48 -2.81 -7.04 -10.15
CA SER A 48 -1.76 -6.13 -10.59
C SER A 48 -0.61 -6.95 -11.15
N PHE A 49 -0.29 -6.72 -12.42
CA PHE A 49 0.83 -7.31 -13.12
C PHE A 49 1.80 -6.20 -13.49
N GLN A 50 3.09 -6.43 -13.28
CA GLN A 50 4.16 -5.53 -13.69
C GLN A 50 5.27 -6.32 -14.34
N THR A 51 5.82 -5.79 -15.44
CA THR A 51 6.97 -6.39 -16.12
C THR A 51 8.30 -6.06 -15.45
N ASN A 52 8.30 -5.11 -14.51
CA ASN A 52 9.45 -4.69 -13.73
C ASN A 52 9.03 -4.27 -12.31
N ALA A 53 10.00 -4.24 -11.41
CA ALA A 53 9.86 -3.66 -10.07
C ALA A 53 10.95 -2.60 -9.88
N PRO A 54 10.76 -1.66 -8.94
CA PRO A 54 11.83 -0.76 -8.51
C PRO A 54 13.09 -1.55 -8.10
N THR A 55 14.28 -1.01 -8.38
CA THR A 55 15.56 -1.69 -8.08
C THR A 55 15.76 -1.90 -6.57
N ASP A 56 15.14 -1.04 -5.76
CA ASP A 56 15.09 -1.05 -4.32
C ASP A 56 13.81 -1.69 -3.75
N ALA A 57 13.01 -2.37 -4.58
CA ALA A 57 11.88 -3.14 -4.08
C ALA A 57 12.35 -4.32 -3.22
N VAL A 58 11.67 -4.52 -2.10
CA VAL A 58 11.87 -5.59 -1.11
C VAL A 58 10.75 -6.60 -1.16
N ASP A 59 9.50 -6.15 -1.29
CA ASP A 59 8.35 -7.04 -1.41
C ASP A 59 7.12 -6.34 -2.01
N TRP A 60 6.12 -7.14 -2.42
CA TRP A 60 4.76 -6.69 -2.62
C TRP A 60 4.03 -6.54 -1.28
N VAL A 61 3.28 -5.46 -1.15
CA VAL A 61 2.40 -5.21 0.00
C VAL A 61 1.00 -4.87 -0.45
N LEU A 62 0.00 -5.24 0.35
CA LEU A 62 -1.37 -4.80 0.17
C LEU A 62 -1.70 -3.79 1.25
N VAL A 63 -1.93 -2.54 0.84
CA VAL A 63 -2.40 -1.49 1.72
C VAL A 63 -3.91 -1.43 1.65
N GLN A 64 -4.55 -1.40 2.81
CA GLN A 64 -6.00 -1.30 2.91
C GLN A 64 -6.42 -0.12 3.76
N LEU A 65 -7.45 0.55 3.28
CA LEU A 65 -8.16 1.61 3.98
C LEU A 65 -9.40 0.98 4.61
N ARG A 66 -9.56 1.16 5.91
CA ARG A 66 -10.60 0.53 6.74
C ARG A 66 -11.43 1.58 7.45
N ASP A 67 -12.68 1.24 7.71
CA ASP A 67 -13.64 2.13 8.39
C ASP A 67 -13.14 2.52 9.79
N LYS A 68 -13.37 3.78 10.20
CA LYS A 68 -12.90 4.32 11.49
C LYS A 68 -13.64 3.74 12.71
N ASP A 69 -14.91 3.39 12.55
CA ASP A 69 -15.76 2.90 13.64
C ASP A 69 -15.81 1.37 13.63
N THR A 70 -15.64 0.77 12.45
CA THR A 70 -15.70 -0.68 12.23
C THR A 70 -14.45 -1.18 11.49
N PRO A 71 -13.28 -1.30 12.14
CA PRO A 71 -11.99 -1.54 11.47
C PRO A 71 -11.91 -2.85 10.66
N ASN A 72 -12.80 -3.80 10.92
CA ASN A 72 -12.91 -5.03 10.12
C ASN A 72 -13.47 -4.78 8.72
N THR A 73 -14.19 -3.68 8.51
CA THR A 73 -14.73 -3.26 7.21
C THR A 73 -13.63 -2.65 6.35
N ILE A 74 -13.26 -3.35 5.29
CA ILE A 74 -12.31 -2.86 4.28
C ILE A 74 -13.07 -1.98 3.30
N LEU A 75 -12.71 -0.71 3.27
CA LEU A 75 -13.24 0.26 2.31
C LEU A 75 -12.50 0.14 0.99
N ARG A 76 -11.16 0.00 1.01
CA ARG A 76 -10.32 -0.11 -0.19
C ARG A 76 -9.09 -0.98 0.03
N SER A 77 -8.59 -1.55 -1.05
CA SER A 77 -7.32 -2.28 -1.11
C SER A 77 -6.53 -1.80 -2.33
N GLN A 78 -5.23 -1.62 -2.17
CA GLN A 78 -4.29 -1.25 -3.23
C GLN A 78 -2.97 -1.99 -3.00
N ALA A 79 -2.49 -2.73 -4.01
CA ALA A 79 -1.14 -3.28 -3.98
C ALA A 79 -0.09 -2.21 -4.26
N GLY A 80 1.09 -2.38 -3.68
CA GLY A 80 2.24 -1.52 -3.90
C GLY A 80 3.55 -2.28 -3.70
N PHE A 81 4.65 -1.63 -4.01
CA PHE A 81 5.99 -2.13 -3.68
C PHE A 81 6.46 -1.50 -2.38
N LEU A 82 7.00 -2.33 -1.49
CA LEU A 82 7.78 -1.89 -0.34
C LEU A 82 9.23 -1.70 -0.78
N LEU A 83 9.81 -0.55 -0.50
CA LEU A 83 11.20 -0.23 -0.81
C LEU A 83 12.12 -0.50 0.38
N LYS A 84 13.43 -0.59 0.14
CA LYS A 84 14.44 -0.87 1.18
C LYS A 84 14.41 0.08 2.36
N ASP A 85 14.08 1.34 2.11
CA ASP A 85 14.00 2.37 3.14
C ASP A 85 12.71 2.27 3.97
N GLY A 86 11.79 1.37 3.62
CA GLY A 86 10.49 1.17 4.26
C GLY A 86 9.34 1.90 3.57
N THR A 87 9.59 2.72 2.55
CA THR A 87 8.57 3.46 1.82
C THR A 87 7.70 2.51 0.99
N ILE A 88 6.38 2.77 0.92
CA ILE A 88 5.47 2.05 0.03
C ILE A 88 5.13 2.93 -1.18
N VAL A 89 5.36 2.40 -2.38
CA VAL A 89 5.07 3.08 -3.65
C VAL A 89 4.00 2.38 -4.46
N ASP A 90 3.30 3.16 -5.29
CA ASP A 90 2.33 2.64 -6.24
C ASP A 90 2.99 1.70 -7.25
N TYR A 91 2.37 0.55 -7.48
CA TYR A 91 2.96 -0.50 -8.30
C TYR A 91 3.06 -0.13 -9.79
N ASN A 92 2.28 0.84 -10.27
CA ASN A 92 2.21 1.20 -11.68
C ASN A 92 3.04 2.44 -12.00
N THR A 93 3.04 3.42 -11.10
CA THR A 93 3.74 4.70 -11.29
C THR A 93 5.08 4.79 -10.56
N PHE A 94 5.33 3.88 -9.61
CA PHE A 94 6.45 3.93 -8.64
C PHE A 94 6.52 5.22 -7.81
N GLY A 95 5.48 6.06 -7.87
CA GLY A 95 5.32 7.25 -7.03
C GLY A 95 4.59 6.94 -5.73
N LYS A 96 4.08 7.98 -5.07
CA LYS A 96 3.27 7.83 -3.85
C LYS A 96 2.09 6.89 -4.08
N LEU A 97 1.86 6.00 -3.12
CA LEU A 97 0.69 5.13 -3.16
C LEU A 97 -0.58 5.96 -3.06
N LYS A 98 -1.49 5.76 -4.00
CA LYS A 98 -2.77 6.45 -4.06
C LYS A 98 -3.88 5.50 -3.63
N LEU A 99 -4.61 5.88 -2.58
CA LEU A 99 -5.81 5.18 -2.15
C LEU A 99 -7.04 5.97 -2.61
N LEU A 100 -7.88 5.32 -3.42
CA LEU A 100 -9.13 5.87 -3.94
C LEU A 100 -10.25 5.75 -2.89
N SER A 101 -10.42 6.76 -2.04
CA SER A 101 -11.55 6.78 -1.11
C SER A 101 -12.78 7.38 -1.80
N ASN A 102 -13.85 6.59 -1.99
CA ASN A 102 -15.15 7.14 -2.41
C ASN A 102 -15.71 8.12 -1.37
N SER A 103 -15.25 8.02 -0.13
CA SER A 103 -15.65 8.87 0.99
C SER A 103 -14.86 10.17 1.07
N GLY A 104 -13.85 10.37 0.22
CA GLY A 104 -12.94 11.50 0.29
C GLY A 104 -12.02 11.46 1.52
N PHE A 105 -11.75 12.64 2.09
CA PHE A 105 -10.90 12.84 3.26
C PHE A 105 -11.63 12.48 4.56
N GLY A 106 -10.90 12.00 5.56
CA GLY A 106 -11.51 11.58 6.81
C GLY A 106 -10.59 10.75 7.68
N TYR A 107 -11.11 10.30 8.80
CA TYR A 107 -10.43 9.34 9.67
C TYR A 107 -10.61 7.94 9.12
N PHE A 108 -9.51 7.19 9.04
CA PHE A 108 -9.51 5.79 8.60
C PHE A 108 -8.47 4.99 9.37
N HIS A 109 -8.71 3.69 9.52
CA HIS A 109 -7.63 2.77 9.85
C HIS A 109 -6.87 2.42 8.58
N LEU A 110 -5.54 2.39 8.68
CA LEU A 110 -4.69 1.85 7.63
C LEU A 110 -4.12 0.52 8.06
N SER A 111 -4.19 -0.47 7.18
CA SER A 111 -3.52 -1.74 7.41
C SER A 111 -2.62 -2.11 6.25
N VAL A 112 -1.48 -2.71 6.56
CA VAL A 112 -0.52 -3.21 5.58
C VAL A 112 -0.39 -4.71 5.77
N LYS A 113 -0.67 -5.47 4.70
CA LYS A 113 -0.51 -6.92 4.64
C LYS A 113 0.69 -7.24 3.76
N HIS A 114 1.55 -8.12 4.26
CA HIS A 114 2.71 -8.66 3.55
C HIS A 114 2.46 -10.13 3.23
N ARG A 115 3.23 -10.71 2.29
CA ARG A 115 3.10 -12.13 1.93
C ARG A 115 3.46 -13.06 3.09
N ASN A 116 4.55 -12.73 3.77
CA ASN A 116 5.22 -13.61 4.73
C ASN A 116 5.23 -13.05 6.14
N HIS A 117 4.53 -11.93 6.39
CA HIS A 117 4.50 -11.27 7.70
C HIS A 117 3.07 -11.00 8.14
N LEU A 118 2.87 -10.93 9.47
CA LEU A 118 1.61 -10.53 10.07
C LEU A 118 1.17 -9.18 9.53
N GLN A 119 -0.11 -9.09 9.18
CA GLN A 119 -0.76 -7.84 8.84
C GLN A 119 -0.70 -6.91 10.04
N ILE A 120 -0.32 -5.66 9.81
CA ILE A 120 -0.31 -4.60 10.81
C ILE A 120 -1.40 -3.59 10.48
N MET A 121 -1.92 -2.91 11.51
CA MET A 121 -2.93 -1.86 11.37
C MET A 121 -2.66 -0.74 12.37
N THR A 122 -3.02 0.49 12.00
CA THR A 122 -2.95 1.62 12.93
C THR A 122 -3.80 1.36 14.17
N ALA A 123 -3.24 1.64 15.35
CA ALA A 123 -3.95 1.44 16.63
C ALA A 123 -5.15 2.39 16.79
N GLN A 124 -5.09 3.56 16.16
CA GLN A 124 -6.16 4.55 16.11
C GLN A 124 -6.41 4.97 14.65
N PRO A 125 -7.62 5.44 14.30
CA PRO A 125 -7.85 6.04 12.99
C PRO A 125 -6.94 7.26 12.79
N ILE A 126 -6.38 7.40 11.59
CA ILE A 126 -5.59 8.56 11.20
C ILE A 126 -6.40 9.42 10.22
N TYR A 127 -6.26 10.75 10.34
CA TYR A 127 -6.89 11.65 9.39
C TYR A 127 -6.09 11.69 8.09
N LEU A 128 -6.76 11.39 6.98
CA LEU A 128 -6.21 11.38 5.65
C LEU A 128 -6.81 12.52 4.83
N SER A 129 -5.95 13.40 4.32
CA SER A 129 -6.28 14.52 3.42
C SER A 129 -5.50 14.41 2.11
N ASN A 130 -5.81 15.28 1.13
CA ASN A 130 -4.99 15.43 -0.09
C ASN A 130 -3.67 16.14 0.21
#